data_AF-A0A8H5PFS0-F1
#
_entry.id   AF-A0A8H5PFS0-F1
#
_cell.length_a   1.000
_cell.length_b   1.000
_cell.length_c   1.000
_cell.angle_alpha   90.00
_cell.angle_beta   90.00
_cell.angle_gamma   90.00
#
_symmetry.space_group_name_H-M   'P 1'
#
loop_
_entity.id
_entity.type
_entity.pdbx_description
1 polymer ?
#
loop_
_entity_poly.entity_id
_entity_poly.type
_entity_poly.pdbx_seq_one_letter_code
_entity_poly.pdbx_strand_id
1 'polypeptide(L)'
;MLISHPQQTPHTFAINTKPYPTNTSLLNLYIHKFKMSSAPGFIKSNGSGKFTAEFAIDDGVYILSGTVNPPTQPFQSNSATLEYSSVDNLQGPQQFTGIIGSRNEASFTFSDGTAIKGPLDIPVNPASQVSGMGFWSQG
;
A
#
# COMPACT_ATOMS: atom_id res chain seq x y z
N MET A 1 9.00 31.97 77.60
CA MET A 1 10.07 31.79 76.58
C MET A 1 10.05 30.33 76.17
N LEU A 2 10.06 30.04 74.86
CA LEU A 2 9.91 28.74 74.19
C LEU A 2 8.51 28.10 74.24
N ILE A 3 7.71 28.37 73.20
CA ILE A 3 6.60 27.52 72.77
C ILE A 3 7.01 26.97 71.40
N SER A 4 7.21 25.65 71.35
CA SER A 4 7.60 24.87 70.19
C SER A 4 6.43 24.70 69.21
N HIS A 5 6.63 25.08 67.95
CA HIS A 5 5.69 24.82 66.86
C HIS A 5 5.88 23.38 66.33
N PRO A 6 4.82 22.60 66.10
CA PRO A 6 4.95 21.30 65.44
C PRO A 6 5.23 21.49 63.94
N GLN A 7 6.27 20.81 63.45
CA GLN A 7 6.66 20.74 62.06
C GLN A 7 5.69 19.83 61.29
N GLN A 8 4.89 20.41 60.38
CA GLN A 8 3.96 19.67 59.53
C GLN A 8 4.75 18.88 58.47
N THR A 9 4.59 17.56 58.44
CA THR A 9 5.17 16.69 57.41
C THR A 9 4.41 16.86 56.09
N PRO A 10 5.09 16.93 54.93
CA PRO A 10 4.39 16.96 53.65
C PRO A 10 3.84 15.57 53.32
N HIS A 11 2.51 15.49 53.18
CA HIS A 11 1.84 14.30 52.66
C HIS A 11 2.25 14.11 51.19
N THR A 12 2.99 13.03 50.91
CA THR A 12 3.30 12.61 49.54
C THR A 12 2.03 12.03 48.92
N PHE A 13 1.43 12.76 47.98
CA PHE A 13 0.39 12.21 47.11
C PHE A 13 1.05 11.27 46.09
N ALA A 14 0.83 9.97 46.26
CA ALA A 14 1.20 8.99 45.23
C ALA A 14 0.26 9.16 44.02
N ILE A 15 0.72 9.85 42.98
CA ILE A 15 0.05 9.85 41.68
C ILE A 15 0.20 8.46 41.06
N ASN A 16 -0.86 7.65 41.15
CA ASN A 16 -0.95 6.37 40.47
C ASN A 16 -1.19 6.62 38.97
N THR A 17 -0.12 7.04 38.28
CA THR A 17 -0.13 7.17 36.83
C THR A 17 0.02 5.77 36.25
N LYS A 18 -1.09 5.17 35.81
CA LYS A 18 -1.00 4.08 34.85
C LYS A 18 -0.20 4.62 33.66
N PRO A 19 0.91 3.99 33.25
CA PRO A 19 1.70 4.50 32.16
C PRO A 19 0.79 4.57 30.92
N TYR A 20 0.64 5.77 30.37
CA TYR A 20 0.10 5.92 29.03
C TYR A 20 0.97 5.07 28.10
N PRO A 21 0.40 4.15 27.30
CA PRO A 21 1.21 3.39 26.36
C PRO A 21 1.91 4.39 25.46
N THR A 22 3.24 4.32 25.44
CA THR A 22 4.08 5.12 24.56
C THR A 22 3.62 4.91 23.12
N ASN A 23 3.74 5.97 22.31
CA ASN A 23 3.27 6.00 20.93
C ASN A 23 3.77 4.80 20.10
N THR A 24 4.93 4.25 20.45
CA THR A 24 5.51 3.02 19.89
C THR A 24 4.62 1.78 20.02
N SER A 25 3.90 1.58 21.14
CA SER A 25 2.99 0.44 21.33
C SER A 25 1.70 0.57 20.52
N LEU A 26 1.19 1.80 20.36
CA LEU A 26 0.06 2.07 19.48
C LEU A 26 0.47 1.99 18.00
N LEU A 27 1.66 2.48 17.64
CA LEU A 27 2.26 2.34 16.32
C LEU A 27 2.44 0.85 15.98
N ASN A 28 3.03 0.06 16.87
CA ASN A 28 3.21 -1.38 16.67
C ASN A 28 1.87 -2.11 16.58
N LEU A 29 0.87 -1.77 17.40
CA LEU A 29 -0.48 -2.36 17.29
C LEU A 29 -1.18 -1.96 15.97
N TYR A 30 -0.92 -0.76 15.46
CA TYR A 30 -1.42 -0.28 14.17
C TYR A 30 -0.72 -0.99 13.00
N ILE A 31 0.59 -1.23 13.10
CA ILE A 31 1.40 -1.94 12.09
C ILE A 31 1.00 -3.43 12.01
N HIS A 32 0.61 -4.07 13.13
CA HIS A 32 0.14 -5.46 13.13
C HIS A 32 -1.28 -5.63 12.57
N LYS A 33 -2.08 -4.56 12.48
CA LYS A 33 -3.43 -4.62 11.89
C LYS A 33 -3.46 -4.56 10.37
N PHE A 34 -2.39 -4.09 9.72
CA PHE A 34 -2.26 -3.99 8.27
C PHE A 34 -0.82 -4.26 7.83
N LYS A 35 -0.35 -5.51 7.95
CA LYS A 35 0.92 -5.89 7.33
C LYS A 35 0.73 -5.94 5.81
N MET A 36 0.93 -4.82 5.15
CA MET A 36 1.05 -4.77 3.69
C MET A 36 2.41 -5.38 3.32
N SER A 37 2.36 -6.44 2.53
CA SER A 37 3.52 -7.03 1.87
C SER A 37 3.76 -6.31 0.55
N SER A 38 4.99 -6.40 0.05
CA SER A 38 5.34 -5.82 -1.25
C SER A 38 6.17 -6.77 -2.08
N ALA A 39 6.00 -6.70 -3.39
CA ALA A 39 6.67 -7.57 -4.34
C ALA A 39 7.11 -6.80 -5.59
N PRO A 40 8.35 -7.00 -6.06
CA PRO A 40 8.83 -6.39 -7.29
C PRO A 40 8.22 -7.10 -8.51
N GLY A 41 8.14 -6.36 -9.62
CA GLY A 41 7.56 -6.87 -10.85
C GLY A 41 7.63 -5.89 -12.00
N PHE A 42 6.86 -6.17 -13.04
CA PHE A 42 6.73 -5.30 -14.20
C PHE A 42 5.27 -5.12 -14.63
N ILE A 43 5.02 -4.09 -15.43
CA ILE A 43 3.75 -3.84 -16.10
C ILE A 43 4.04 -3.56 -17.57
N LYS A 44 3.26 -4.16 -18.46
CA LYS A 44 3.40 -3.97 -19.90
C LYS A 44 2.03 -3.86 -20.57
N SER A 45 1.84 -2.83 -21.38
CA SER A 45 0.70 -2.74 -22.29
C SER A 45 0.87 -3.70 -23.46
N ASN A 46 -0.19 -4.41 -23.83
CA ASN A 46 -0.23 -5.35 -24.95
C ASN A 46 -1.02 -4.80 -26.16
N GLY A 47 -1.32 -3.49 -26.15
CA GLY A 47 -2.14 -2.83 -27.18
C GLY A 47 -3.65 -2.97 -26.94
N SER A 48 -4.44 -2.13 -27.63
CA SER A 48 -5.92 -2.12 -27.54
C SER A 48 -6.46 -1.99 -26.10
N GLY A 49 -5.78 -1.22 -25.24
CA GLY A 49 -6.14 -1.07 -23.84
C GLY A 49 -5.88 -2.32 -22.98
N LYS A 50 -5.25 -3.37 -23.50
CA LYS A 50 -4.87 -4.56 -22.72
C LYS A 50 -3.52 -4.35 -22.04
N PHE A 51 -3.33 -4.95 -20.88
CA PHE A 51 -2.04 -4.99 -20.19
C PHE A 51 -1.86 -6.31 -19.44
N THR A 52 -0.60 -6.61 -19.14
CA THR A 52 -0.19 -7.67 -18.23
C THR A 52 0.76 -7.08 -17.20
N ALA A 53 0.62 -7.50 -15.95
CA ALA A 53 1.60 -7.26 -14.91
C ALA A 53 2.01 -8.58 -14.26
N GLU A 54 3.23 -8.66 -13.81
CA GLU A 54 3.81 -9.88 -13.22
C GLU A 54 4.63 -9.49 -12.00
N PHE A 55 4.43 -10.20 -10.90
CA PHE A 55 5.11 -9.94 -9.64
C PHE A 55 5.67 -11.23 -9.05
N ALA A 56 6.91 -11.16 -8.59
CA ALA A 56 7.57 -12.26 -7.90
C ALA A 56 7.28 -12.18 -6.41
N ILE A 57 6.54 -13.17 -5.89
CA ILE A 57 6.13 -13.24 -4.48
C ILE A 57 6.65 -14.56 -3.91
N ASP A 58 7.56 -14.48 -2.95
CA ASP A 58 8.28 -15.64 -2.42
C ASP A 58 8.92 -16.45 -3.56
N ASP A 59 8.52 -17.72 -3.73
CA ASP A 59 8.98 -18.62 -4.81
C ASP A 59 7.98 -18.73 -5.99
N GLY A 60 6.94 -17.88 -6.02
CA GLY A 60 5.86 -17.91 -7.02
C GLY A 60 5.79 -16.66 -7.89
N VAL A 61 5.13 -16.79 -9.04
CA VAL A 61 4.84 -15.69 -9.97
C VAL A 61 3.34 -15.45 -10.00
N TYR A 62 2.94 -14.19 -9.80
CA TYR A 62 1.54 -13.77 -9.83
C TYR A 62 1.34 -12.84 -11.02
N ILE A 63 0.40 -13.21 -11.88
CA ILE A 63 0.13 -12.54 -13.15
C ILE A 63 -1.23 -11.86 -13.05
N LEU A 64 -1.27 -10.57 -13.37
CA LEU A 64 -2.47 -9.80 -13.59
C LEU A 64 -2.63 -9.56 -15.09
N SER A 65 -3.74 -9.97 -15.68
CA SER A 65 -4.11 -9.60 -17.04
C SER A 65 -5.40 -8.80 -17.04
N GLY A 66 -5.44 -7.68 -17.75
CA GLY A 66 -6.62 -6.81 -17.70
C GLY A 66 -6.75 -5.86 -18.86
N THR A 67 -7.83 -5.08 -18.81
CA THR A 67 -8.11 -4.00 -19.76
C THR A 67 -8.24 -2.67 -19.02
N VAL A 68 -7.71 -1.61 -19.60
CA VAL A 68 -7.89 -0.22 -19.17
C VAL A 68 -8.88 0.48 -20.09
N ASN A 69 -9.78 1.27 -19.50
CA ASN A 69 -10.74 2.10 -20.19
C ASN A 69 -10.70 3.54 -19.61
N PRO A 70 -10.55 4.60 -20.44
CA PRO A 70 -10.30 4.56 -21.88
C PRO A 70 -8.97 3.87 -22.23
N PRO A 71 -8.82 3.30 -23.45
CA PRO A 71 -7.53 2.80 -23.91
C PRO A 71 -6.48 3.91 -23.89
N THR A 72 -5.27 3.58 -23.42
CA THR A 72 -4.15 4.51 -23.32
C THR A 72 -3.09 4.26 -24.40
N GLN A 73 -2.15 5.20 -24.52
CA GLN A 73 -0.92 4.98 -25.27
C GLN A 73 -0.15 3.77 -24.70
N PRO A 74 0.68 3.09 -25.51
CA PRO A 74 1.55 2.04 -25.01
C PRO A 74 2.39 2.51 -23.84
N PHE A 75 2.52 1.66 -22.82
CA PHE A 75 3.25 1.96 -21.60
C PHE A 75 3.94 0.70 -21.06
N GLN A 76 5.06 0.92 -20.39
CA GLN A 76 5.83 -0.14 -19.76
C GLN A 76 6.48 0.39 -18.48
N SER A 77 6.55 -0.46 -17.47
CA SER A 77 7.30 -0.25 -16.25
C SER A 77 8.03 -1.53 -15.91
N ASN A 78 9.35 -1.55 -16.03
CA ASN A 78 10.18 -2.71 -15.66
C ASN A 78 10.48 -2.79 -14.14
N SER A 79 10.16 -1.74 -13.40
CA SER A 79 10.46 -1.59 -11.97
C SER A 79 9.20 -1.29 -11.17
N ALA A 80 8.16 -2.10 -11.39
CA ALA A 80 6.89 -1.96 -10.68
C ALA A 80 6.93 -2.67 -9.32
N THR A 81 6.10 -2.18 -8.41
CA THR A 81 5.89 -2.72 -7.07
C THR A 81 4.40 -3.01 -6.89
N LEU A 82 4.10 -4.22 -6.45
CA LEU A 82 2.80 -4.60 -5.93
C LEU A 82 2.80 -4.45 -4.42
N GLU A 83 1.77 -3.81 -3.87
CA GLU A 83 1.46 -3.72 -2.45
C GLU A 83 0.17 -4.52 -2.22
N TYR A 84 0.19 -5.47 -1.28
CA TYR A 84 -0.93 -6.39 -1.05
C TYR A 84 -1.00 -6.83 0.42
N SER A 85 -2.19 -7.15 0.92
CA SER A 85 -2.39 -7.55 2.32
C SER A 85 -2.39 -9.07 2.52
N SER A 86 -2.83 -9.84 1.52
CA SER A 86 -2.77 -11.31 1.49
C SER A 86 -2.59 -11.81 0.06
N VAL A 87 -1.97 -12.97 -0.12
CA VAL A 87 -1.90 -13.67 -1.42
C VAL A 87 -3.29 -14.10 -1.91
N ASP A 88 -4.27 -14.26 -1.01
CA ASP A 88 -5.65 -14.59 -1.36
C ASP A 88 -6.33 -13.50 -2.20
N ASN A 89 -5.84 -12.25 -2.10
CA ASN A 89 -6.30 -11.12 -2.91
C ASN A 89 -5.84 -11.22 -4.37
N LEU A 90 -4.79 -12.00 -4.64
CA LEU A 90 -4.14 -12.11 -5.93
C LEU A 90 -4.70 -13.30 -6.71
N GLN A 91 -6.02 -13.46 -6.68
CA GLN A 91 -6.73 -14.51 -7.39
C GLN A 91 -8.07 -14.00 -7.96
N GLY A 92 -8.35 -14.39 -9.21
CA GLY A 92 -9.65 -14.15 -9.83
C GLY A 92 -9.86 -12.71 -10.33
N PRO A 93 -11.09 -12.38 -10.73
CA PRO A 93 -11.41 -11.09 -11.32
C PRO A 93 -11.49 -9.98 -10.26
N GLN A 94 -10.88 -8.83 -10.54
CA GLN A 94 -10.96 -7.65 -9.70
C GLN A 94 -11.12 -6.37 -10.53
N GLN A 95 -11.89 -5.43 -10.01
CA GLN A 95 -11.99 -4.10 -10.59
C GLN A 95 -10.89 -3.20 -10.03
N PHE A 96 -10.40 -2.29 -10.87
CA PHE A 96 -9.40 -1.31 -10.47
C PHE A 96 -9.70 0.06 -11.05
N THR A 97 -9.10 1.05 -10.41
CA THR A 97 -8.93 2.41 -10.94
C THR A 97 -7.45 2.72 -11.01
N GLY A 98 -7.04 3.62 -11.90
CA GLY A 98 -5.64 3.94 -12.06
C GLY A 98 -5.37 5.26 -12.75
N ILE A 99 -4.10 5.66 -12.70
CA ILE A 99 -3.56 6.82 -13.40
C ILE A 99 -2.29 6.37 -14.10
N ILE A 100 -2.20 6.64 -15.40
CA ILE A 100 -1.04 6.33 -16.24
C ILE A 100 -0.47 7.65 -16.77
N GLY A 101 0.83 7.90 -16.55
CA GLY A 101 1.55 9.05 -17.11
C GLY A 101 1.69 10.24 -16.15
N SER A 102 0.88 10.31 -15.09
CA SER A 102 1.06 11.34 -14.06
C SER A 102 2.38 11.11 -13.33
N ARG A 103 3.22 12.15 -13.25
CA ARG A 103 4.58 12.09 -12.66
C ARG A 103 5.48 11.02 -13.30
N ASN A 104 5.21 10.62 -14.54
CA ASN A 104 5.92 9.54 -15.22
C ASN A 104 5.78 8.18 -14.51
N GLU A 105 4.59 7.89 -13.97
CA GLU A 105 4.29 6.64 -13.27
C GLU A 105 3.01 5.97 -13.81
N ALA A 106 2.93 4.65 -13.67
CA ALA A 106 1.69 3.89 -13.75
C ALA A 106 1.26 3.52 -12.33
N SER A 107 -0.02 3.74 -12.03
CA SER A 107 -0.62 3.42 -10.73
C SER A 107 -1.98 2.77 -10.91
N PHE A 108 -2.24 1.68 -10.19
CA PHE A 108 -3.53 0.99 -10.13
C PHE A 108 -3.88 0.70 -8.67
N THR A 109 -5.14 0.87 -8.32
CA THR A 109 -5.70 0.60 -6.99
C THR A 109 -6.95 -0.26 -7.13
N PHE A 110 -7.00 -1.32 -6.33
CA PHE A 110 -8.09 -2.28 -6.28
C PHE A 110 -8.95 -2.06 -5.03
N SER A 111 -10.17 -2.60 -5.03
CA SER A 111 -11.13 -2.39 -3.94
C SER A 111 -10.75 -3.04 -2.60
N ASP A 112 -9.89 -4.05 -2.65
CA ASP A 112 -9.37 -4.80 -1.50
C ASP A 112 -8.15 -4.13 -0.84
N GLY A 113 -7.72 -2.98 -1.36
CA GLY A 113 -6.53 -2.25 -0.91
C GLY A 113 -5.23 -2.67 -1.60
N THR A 114 -5.27 -3.69 -2.48
CA THR A 114 -4.13 -4.02 -3.34
C THR A 114 -3.81 -2.82 -4.24
N ALA A 115 -2.52 -2.54 -4.44
CA ALA A 115 -2.07 -1.44 -5.27
C ALA A 115 -0.84 -1.82 -6.08
N ILE A 116 -0.77 -1.34 -7.31
CA ILE A 116 0.38 -1.49 -8.20
C ILE A 116 0.91 -0.11 -8.51
N LYS A 117 2.21 0.11 -8.39
CA LYS A 117 2.86 1.37 -8.78
C LYS A 117 4.19 1.09 -9.45
N GLY A 118 4.57 1.89 -10.44
CA GLY A 118 5.90 1.80 -11.02
C GLY A 118 6.23 3.00 -11.90
N PRO A 119 7.51 3.40 -11.98
CA PRO A 119 7.96 4.41 -12.92
C PRO A 119 7.76 3.90 -14.34
N LEU A 120 7.29 4.77 -15.24
CA LEU A 120 7.19 4.47 -16.65
C LEU A 120 8.58 4.55 -17.30
N ASP A 121 8.94 3.51 -18.04
CA ASP A 121 10.17 3.48 -18.84
C ASP A 121 10.08 4.45 -20.02
N ILE A 122 8.87 4.73 -20.50
CA ILE A 122 8.56 5.69 -21.56
C ILE A 122 7.44 6.61 -21.06
N PRO A 123 7.66 7.94 -21.03
CA PRO A 123 6.64 8.87 -20.59
C PRO A 123 5.36 8.81 -21.43
N VAL A 124 4.22 8.75 -20.73
CA VAL A 124 2.88 8.84 -21.33
C VAL A 124 2.31 10.23 -21.07
N ASN A 125 1.99 10.97 -22.13
CA ASN A 125 1.46 12.34 -22.05
C ASN A 125 0.34 12.52 -23.11
N PRO A 126 -0.86 13.01 -22.73
CA PRO A 126 -1.29 13.39 -21.39
C PRO A 126 -1.47 12.20 -20.45
N ALA A 127 -1.33 12.47 -19.15
CA ALA A 127 -1.72 11.53 -18.12
C ALA A 127 -3.21 11.16 -18.30
N SER A 128 -3.52 9.88 -18.14
CA SER A 128 -4.86 9.35 -18.35
C SER A 128 -5.36 8.69 -17.08
N GLN A 129 -6.55 9.06 -16.63
CA GLN A 129 -7.29 8.33 -15.62
C GLN A 129 -8.00 7.16 -16.28
N VAL A 130 -7.85 5.97 -15.71
CA VAL A 130 -8.39 4.73 -16.26
C VAL A 130 -9.13 3.94 -15.19
N SER A 131 -10.06 3.11 -15.63
CA SER A 131 -10.65 2.04 -14.83
C SER A 131 -10.77 0.78 -15.66
N GLY A 132 -10.96 -0.35 -15.00
CA GLY A 132 -11.02 -1.61 -15.73
C GLY A 132 -11.24 -2.83 -14.87
N MET A 133 -11.17 -3.98 -15.53
CA MET A 133 -11.21 -5.29 -14.90
C MET A 133 -9.89 -6.01 -15.19
N GLY A 134 -9.26 -6.48 -14.13
CA GLY A 134 -8.12 -7.38 -14.19
C GLY A 134 -8.51 -8.76 -13.69
N PHE A 135 -7.73 -9.76 -14.06
CA PHE A 135 -7.83 -11.12 -13.57
C PHE A 135 -6.45 -11.54 -13.07
N TRP A 136 -6.40 -11.92 -11.79
CA TRP A 136 -5.20 -12.47 -11.17
C TRP A 136 -5.16 -13.98 -11.31
N SER A 137 -3.97 -14.49 -11.62
CA SER A 137 -3.67 -15.92 -11.66
C SER A 137 -2.25 -16.17 -11.16
N GLN A 138 -2.05 -17.32 -10.52
CA GLN A 138 -0.71 -17.84 -10.28
C GLN A 138 -0.16 -18.45 -11.59
N GLY A 139 1.07 -18.10 -11.93
CA GLY A 139 1.80 -18.60 -13.10
C GLY A 139 2.34 -20.01 -12.93
#